data_AF-A0A9P7GM70-F1
#
_entry.id   AF-A0A9P7GM70-F1
#
_cell.length_a   1.000
_cell.length_b   1.000
_cell.length_c   1.000
_cell.angle_alpha   90.00
_cell.angle_beta   90.00
_cell.angle_gamma   90.00
#
_symmetry.space_group_name_H-M   'P 1'
#
loop_
_entity.id
_entity.type
_entity.pdbx_description
1 polymer ?
#
loop_
_entity_poly.entity_id
_entity_poly.type
_entity_poly.pdbx_seq_one_letter_code
_entity_poly.pdbx_strand_id
1 'polypeptide(L)'
;MPARKTEPLALPSARDLLRENPYTPTSTLAQAIMNASPLLSELVVVREWLHETAPLPQHPEATTGYWKFTKHSVMQSLRMGAVNRDGLVKKMDPDAVSRDEGRGLASDDANYEKSLVQSLYGYVRAGRLEEAIDLCRKAHQPWRAASIRGSRLFQWRVISAEIPDDDVRDGDDSDVWSGNKQRKLWKTSCIRAALTANLPDHERILYAALAPSPQTSAVLKMACRTWEDHLWAQISIMCEEKESMEMAKLGGGFWEGGLAAVEEGVREITQEEEDEEEEAWEREVVETLDSLKAIPITEGPGADHAFHFSQLHIILNQTDGLLETFAARLRDGTFLSSSHE
;
A
#
# COMPACT_ATOMS: atom_id res chain seq x y z
N MET A 1 36.05 -24.78 -20.99
CA MET A 1 35.75 -24.96 -19.56
C MET A 1 34.34 -24.42 -19.36
N PRO A 2 33.33 -25.26 -19.07
CA PRO A 2 31.98 -24.75 -18.83
C PRO A 2 32.00 -23.94 -17.54
N ALA A 3 31.38 -22.76 -17.56
CA ALA A 3 31.23 -21.91 -16.39
C ALA A 3 30.63 -22.74 -15.25
N ARG A 4 31.34 -22.82 -14.10
CA ARG A 4 30.74 -23.30 -12.87
C ARG A 4 29.49 -22.47 -12.66
N LYS A 5 28.33 -23.12 -12.59
CA LYS A 5 27.15 -22.56 -11.93
C LYS A 5 27.59 -22.30 -10.50
N THR A 6 28.12 -21.12 -10.22
CA THR A 6 28.27 -20.64 -8.86
C THR A 6 26.85 -20.57 -8.33
N GLU A 7 26.54 -21.42 -7.36
CA GLU A 7 25.34 -21.24 -6.55
C GLU A 7 25.29 -19.75 -6.17
N PRO A 8 24.16 -19.06 -6.40
CA PRO A 8 24.04 -17.68 -5.98
C PRO A 8 24.35 -17.62 -4.49
N LEU A 9 25.21 -16.68 -4.10
CA LEU A 9 25.56 -16.47 -2.70
C LEU A 9 24.26 -16.31 -1.90
N ALA A 10 24.13 -17.07 -0.82
CA ALA A 10 22.98 -16.94 0.08
C ALA A 10 22.89 -15.47 0.51
N LEU A 11 21.74 -14.84 0.24
CA LEU A 11 21.51 -13.46 0.64
C LEU A 11 21.50 -13.38 2.17
N PRO A 12 22.07 -12.33 2.78
CA PRO A 12 22.12 -12.21 4.23
C PRO A 12 20.70 -12.08 4.80
N SER A 13 20.44 -12.75 5.92
CA SER A 13 19.16 -12.61 6.61
C SER A 13 19.03 -11.22 7.23
N ALA A 14 17.80 -10.74 7.44
CA ALA A 14 17.55 -9.47 8.10
C ALA A 14 18.16 -9.42 9.52
N ARG A 15 18.24 -10.57 10.20
CA ARG A 15 18.90 -10.69 11.52
C ARG A 15 20.40 -10.50 11.42
N ASP A 16 21.05 -11.14 10.44
CA ASP A 16 22.50 -11.03 10.25
C ASP A 16 22.91 -9.59 9.91
N LEU A 17 22.11 -8.91 9.08
CA LEU A 17 22.30 -7.50 8.76
C LEU A 17 22.23 -6.61 10.01
N LEU A 18 21.29 -6.86 10.92
CA LEU A 18 21.19 -6.10 12.18
C LEU A 18 22.30 -6.44 13.17
N ARG A 19 22.76 -7.69 13.22
CA ARG A 19 23.91 -8.10 14.05
C ARG A 19 25.20 -7.42 13.60
N GLU A 20 25.41 -7.31 12.29
CA GLU A 20 26.56 -6.61 11.73
C GLU A 20 26.44 -5.10 11.91
N ASN A 21 25.26 -4.54 11.63
CA ASN A 21 25.00 -3.10 11.71
C ASN A 21 23.59 -2.81 12.29
N PRO A 22 23.50 -2.38 13.56
CA PRO A 22 22.24 -1.98 14.18
C PRO A 22 21.55 -0.77 13.53
N TYR A 23 22.29 -0.01 12.72
CA TYR A 23 21.80 1.14 11.96
C TYR A 23 21.37 0.79 10.54
N THR A 24 21.28 -0.49 10.17
CA THR A 24 20.82 -0.91 8.84
C THR A 24 19.47 -0.24 8.49
N PRO A 25 19.34 0.43 7.33
CA PRO A 25 18.10 1.09 6.94
C PRO A 25 16.92 0.13 6.81
N THR A 26 15.71 0.61 7.11
CA THR A 26 14.50 -0.25 7.10
C THR A 26 14.15 -0.77 5.71
N SER A 27 14.55 -0.07 4.64
CA SER A 27 14.42 -0.57 3.26
C SER A 27 15.25 -1.83 3.01
N THR A 28 16.52 -1.84 3.41
CA THR A 28 17.40 -3.02 3.26
C THR A 28 16.87 -4.20 4.09
N LEU A 29 16.35 -3.95 5.29
CA LEU A 29 15.74 -5.00 6.12
C LEU A 29 14.46 -5.57 5.49
N ALA A 30 13.58 -4.71 4.97
CA ALA A 30 12.37 -5.13 4.28
C ALA A 30 12.68 -5.98 3.03
N GLN A 31 13.72 -5.61 2.28
CA GLN A 31 14.18 -6.41 1.14
C GLN A 31 14.71 -7.77 1.58
N ALA A 32 15.49 -7.85 2.66
CA ALA A 32 15.98 -9.11 3.20
C ALA A 32 14.83 -10.01 3.70
N ILE A 33 13.81 -9.44 4.34
CA ILE A 33 12.58 -10.15 4.75
C ILE A 33 11.85 -10.71 3.52
N MET A 34 11.67 -9.88 2.47
CA MET A 34 11.04 -10.30 1.23
C MET A 34 11.79 -11.46 0.57
N ASN A 35 13.12 -11.36 0.49
CA ASN A 35 13.96 -12.40 -0.11
C ASN A 35 13.95 -13.72 0.69
N ALA A 36 13.67 -13.67 1.99
CA ALA A 36 13.63 -14.84 2.86
C ALA A 36 12.30 -15.62 2.75
N SER A 37 11.20 -14.97 2.38
CA SER A 37 9.88 -15.61 2.23
C SER A 37 9.49 -15.71 0.75
N PRO A 38 9.51 -16.92 0.15
CA PRO A 38 9.10 -17.12 -1.25
C PRO A 38 7.67 -16.67 -1.51
N LEU A 39 6.73 -17.03 -0.62
CA LEU A 39 5.33 -16.64 -0.77
C LEU A 39 5.13 -15.12 -0.69
N LEU A 40 5.86 -14.42 0.19
CA LEU A 40 5.81 -12.94 0.22
C LEU A 40 6.30 -12.33 -1.09
N SER A 41 7.40 -12.86 -1.64
CA SER A 41 7.91 -12.44 -2.95
C SER A 41 6.89 -12.66 -4.06
N GLU A 42 6.25 -13.83 -4.10
CA GLU A 42 5.18 -14.14 -5.08
C GLU A 42 3.98 -13.20 -4.95
N LEU A 43 3.51 -12.94 -3.73
CA LEU A 43 2.41 -12.01 -3.47
C LEU A 43 2.75 -10.58 -3.89
N VAL A 44 4.00 -10.14 -3.71
CA VAL A 44 4.47 -8.83 -4.17
C VAL A 44 4.43 -8.76 -5.70
N VAL A 45 4.86 -9.81 -6.40
CA VAL A 45 4.76 -9.88 -7.87
C VAL A 45 3.30 -9.81 -8.34
N VAL A 46 2.38 -10.52 -7.68
CA VAL A 46 0.95 -10.44 -7.99
C VAL A 46 0.41 -9.02 -7.73
N ARG A 47 0.85 -8.36 -6.65
CA ARG A 47 0.48 -6.98 -6.35
C ARG A 47 0.98 -6.00 -7.42
N GLU A 48 2.20 -6.18 -7.91
CA GLU A 48 2.77 -5.39 -9.00
C GLU A 48 1.99 -5.58 -10.31
N TRP A 49 1.66 -6.82 -10.65
CA TRP A 49 0.77 -7.11 -11.78
C TRP A 49 -0.60 -6.41 -11.64
N LEU A 50 -1.17 -6.39 -10.43
CA LEU A 50 -2.42 -5.68 -10.15
C LEU A 50 -2.27 -4.15 -10.23
N HIS A 51 -1.08 -3.61 -9.93
CA HIS A 51 -0.79 -2.19 -10.13
C HIS A 51 -0.74 -1.83 -11.62
N GLU A 52 -0.07 -2.65 -12.43
CA GLU A 52 0.09 -2.44 -13.87
C GLU A 52 -1.23 -2.54 -14.64
N THR A 53 -2.11 -3.45 -14.20
CA THR A 53 -3.42 -3.68 -14.81
C THR A 53 -4.53 -2.79 -14.23
N ALA A 54 -4.22 -1.93 -13.27
CA ALA A 54 -5.19 -1.03 -12.67
C ALA A 54 -5.76 -0.04 -13.70
N PRO A 55 -7.05 0.33 -13.61
CA PRO A 55 -7.63 1.37 -14.45
C PRO A 55 -6.88 2.69 -14.33
N LEU A 56 -6.77 3.42 -15.44
CA LEU A 56 -6.07 4.70 -15.44
C LEU A 56 -6.78 5.69 -14.48
N PRO A 57 -6.07 6.30 -13.53
CA PRO A 57 -6.68 7.23 -12.59
C PRO A 57 -7.26 8.44 -13.33
N GLN A 58 -8.44 8.87 -12.91
CA GLN A 58 -9.02 10.11 -13.42
C GLN A 58 -8.15 11.30 -12.99
N HIS A 59 -8.01 12.29 -13.87
CA HIS A 59 -7.32 13.54 -13.52
C HIS A 59 -8.35 14.56 -13.03
N PRO A 60 -8.18 15.13 -11.82
CA PRO A 60 -9.05 16.20 -11.37
C PRO A 60 -8.78 17.47 -12.20
N GLU A 61 -9.77 18.36 -12.24
CA GLU A 61 -9.64 19.62 -12.97
C GLU A 61 -8.46 20.46 -12.48
N ALA A 62 -7.80 21.20 -13.35
CA ALA A 62 -6.70 22.05 -12.91
C ALA A 62 -7.21 23.17 -11.99
N THR A 63 -6.73 23.21 -10.75
CA THR A 63 -7.01 24.32 -9.83
C THR A 63 -5.90 25.37 -9.89
N THR A 64 -6.28 26.62 -9.63
CA THR A 64 -5.38 27.78 -9.59
C THR A 64 -4.97 28.17 -8.18
N GLY A 65 -5.37 27.40 -7.17
CA GLY A 65 -5.05 27.67 -5.78
C GLY A 65 -5.76 26.75 -4.80
N TYR A 66 -5.22 26.69 -3.58
CA TYR A 66 -5.80 25.93 -2.47
C TYR A 66 -7.03 26.64 -1.88
N TRP A 67 -8.17 25.93 -1.85
CA TRP A 67 -9.46 26.37 -1.30
C TRP A 67 -9.86 27.81 -1.66
N LYS A 68 -9.74 28.13 -2.95
CA LYS A 68 -9.90 29.51 -3.44
C LYS A 68 -11.30 30.06 -3.15
N PHE A 69 -12.34 29.26 -3.33
CA PHE A 69 -13.72 29.70 -3.17
C PHE A 69 -14.09 29.88 -1.69
N THR A 70 -13.58 28.99 -0.83
CA THR A 70 -13.70 29.06 0.62
C THR A 70 -13.00 30.31 1.14
N LYS A 71 -11.75 30.55 0.72
CA LYS A 71 -11.00 31.78 1.06
C LYS A 71 -11.76 33.04 0.66
N HIS A 72 -12.27 33.11 -0.57
CA HIS A 72 -13.03 34.26 -1.04
C HIS A 72 -14.31 34.47 -0.22
N SER A 73 -15.04 33.40 0.08
CA SER A 73 -16.27 33.46 0.87
C SER A 73 -16.04 33.91 2.31
N VAL A 74 -14.98 33.41 2.95
CA VAL A 74 -14.57 33.80 4.31
C VAL A 74 -14.15 35.27 4.34
N MET A 75 -13.34 35.72 3.37
CA MET A 75 -12.89 37.11 3.28
C MET A 75 -14.03 38.08 2.98
N GLN A 76 -14.97 37.70 2.11
CA GLN A 76 -16.15 38.50 1.83
C GLN A 76 -17.03 38.67 3.08
N SER A 77 -17.24 37.57 3.83
CA SER A 77 -18.01 37.62 5.08
C SER A 77 -17.39 38.57 6.10
N LEU A 78 -16.05 38.53 6.24
CA LEU A 78 -15.31 39.43 7.12
C LEU A 78 -15.46 40.90 6.71
N ARG A 79 -15.41 41.21 5.41
CA ARG A 79 -15.57 42.58 4.89
C ARG A 79 -16.98 43.13 5.07
N MET A 80 -18.00 42.28 4.94
CA MET A 80 -19.40 42.69 5.04
C MET A 80 -19.88 42.87 6.49
N GLY A 81 -19.01 42.68 7.49
CA GLY A 81 -19.40 42.74 8.91
C GLY A 81 -20.39 41.64 9.30
N ALA A 82 -20.63 40.67 8.42
CA ALA A 82 -21.51 39.54 8.68
C ALA A 82 -20.77 38.57 9.62
N VAL A 83 -21.21 38.53 10.88
CA VAL A 83 -20.73 37.60 11.89
C VAL A 83 -21.14 36.20 11.46
N ASN A 84 -20.27 35.52 10.72
CA ASN A 84 -20.45 34.18 10.13
C ASN A 84 -21.53 34.08 9.05
N ARG A 85 -21.13 33.70 7.83
CA ARG A 85 -21.91 32.65 7.14
C ARG A 85 -21.78 31.41 8.02
N ASP A 86 -22.84 31.07 8.73
CA ASP A 86 -22.87 29.89 9.58
C ASP A 86 -22.59 28.66 8.69
N GLY A 87 -21.60 27.85 9.06
CA GLY A 87 -21.23 26.63 8.32
C GLY A 87 -19.96 26.66 7.45
N LEU A 88 -19.21 27.77 7.32
CA LEU A 88 -17.88 27.74 6.67
C LEU A 88 -16.74 27.69 7.70
N VAL A 89 -15.64 27.01 7.32
CA VAL A 89 -14.40 26.98 8.10
C VAL A 89 -13.80 28.37 8.28
N LYS A 90 -13.13 28.58 9.42
CA LYS A 90 -12.49 29.88 9.77
C LYS A 90 -11.00 29.92 9.47
N LYS A 91 -10.36 28.76 9.41
CA LYS A 91 -8.93 28.59 9.18
C LYS A 91 -8.70 27.75 7.93
N MET A 92 -7.51 27.87 7.36
CA MET A 92 -7.12 27.26 6.08
C MET A 92 -6.13 26.10 6.27
N ASP A 93 -5.94 25.62 7.49
CA ASP A 93 -5.19 24.39 7.75
C ASP A 93 -5.98 23.15 7.26
N PRO A 94 -5.30 22.06 6.86
CA PRO A 94 -5.95 20.89 6.29
C PRO A 94 -6.89 20.16 7.27
N ASP A 95 -6.64 20.28 8.57
CA ASP A 95 -7.49 19.72 9.63
C ASP A 95 -8.67 20.62 10.02
N ALA A 96 -8.85 21.78 9.39
CA ALA A 96 -9.88 22.75 9.75
C ALA A 96 -11.30 22.17 9.67
N VAL A 97 -11.60 21.38 8.63
CA VAL A 97 -12.91 20.74 8.44
C VAL A 97 -13.17 19.67 9.51
N SER A 98 -12.14 18.92 9.89
CA SER A 98 -12.23 17.84 10.88
C SER A 98 -12.28 18.36 12.31
N ARG A 99 -11.66 19.51 12.58
CA ARG A 99 -11.60 20.15 13.90
C ARG A 99 -12.83 20.98 14.22
N ASP A 100 -13.33 21.73 13.24
CA ASP A 100 -14.44 22.67 13.45
C ASP A 100 -15.78 21.99 13.11
N GLU A 101 -16.31 21.18 14.03
CA GLU A 101 -17.56 20.43 13.83
C GLU A 101 -18.71 21.32 13.31
N GLY A 102 -19.41 20.82 12.28
CA GLY A 102 -20.51 21.54 11.63
C GLY A 102 -20.09 22.64 10.66
N ARG A 103 -18.78 22.79 10.36
CA ARG A 103 -18.27 23.71 9.35
C ARG A 103 -17.61 22.96 8.19
N GLY A 104 -17.93 23.38 6.97
CA GLY A 104 -17.41 22.79 5.74
C GLY A 104 -16.69 23.80 4.86
N LEU A 105 -16.25 23.31 3.71
CA LEU A 105 -15.71 24.12 2.64
C LEU A 105 -16.85 24.70 1.78
N ALA A 106 -16.52 25.67 0.93
CA ALA A 106 -17.41 26.03 -0.17
C ALA A 106 -17.67 24.80 -1.07
N SER A 107 -18.86 24.70 -1.66
CA SER A 107 -19.29 23.53 -2.44
C SER A 107 -18.30 23.14 -3.55
N ASP A 108 -17.77 24.13 -4.25
CA ASP A 108 -16.83 23.90 -5.37
C ASP A 108 -15.51 23.33 -4.86
N ASP A 109 -14.98 23.86 -3.75
CA ASP A 109 -13.77 23.33 -3.12
C ASP A 109 -14.03 21.94 -2.52
N ALA A 110 -15.19 21.69 -1.91
CA ALA A 110 -15.55 20.38 -1.34
C ALA A 110 -15.65 19.29 -2.42
N ASN A 111 -16.27 19.61 -3.56
CA ASN A 111 -16.37 18.70 -4.70
C ASN A 111 -14.99 18.44 -5.32
N TYR A 112 -14.16 19.48 -5.43
CA TYR A 112 -12.79 19.37 -5.89
C TYR A 112 -11.95 18.46 -4.97
N GLU A 113 -12.01 18.65 -3.65
CA GLU A 113 -11.33 17.77 -2.69
C GLU A 113 -11.73 16.31 -2.86
N LYS A 114 -13.03 16.04 -2.97
CA LYS A 114 -13.54 14.68 -3.18
C LYS A 114 -12.95 14.07 -4.45
N SER A 115 -13.02 14.78 -5.59
CA SER A 115 -12.51 14.30 -6.87
C SER A 115 -10.99 14.09 -6.83
N LEU A 116 -10.25 15.03 -6.23
CA LEU A 116 -8.80 14.95 -6.08
C LEU A 116 -8.41 13.72 -5.26
N VAL A 117 -9.04 13.48 -4.10
CA VAL A 117 -8.71 12.35 -3.24
C VAL A 117 -9.08 11.02 -3.87
N GLN A 118 -10.22 10.93 -4.56
CA GLN A 118 -10.58 9.74 -5.35
C GLN A 118 -9.54 9.45 -6.45
N SER A 119 -9.05 10.50 -7.11
CA SER A 119 -7.97 10.38 -8.09
C SER A 119 -6.70 9.87 -7.44
N LEU A 120 -6.30 10.42 -6.28
CA LEU A 120 -5.13 9.98 -5.51
C LEU A 120 -5.22 8.52 -5.10
N TYR A 121 -6.39 8.06 -4.64
CA TYR A 121 -6.63 6.64 -4.38
C TYR A 121 -6.36 5.80 -5.63
N GLY A 122 -6.85 6.22 -6.80
CA GLY A 122 -6.56 5.55 -8.08
C GLY A 122 -5.06 5.44 -8.37
N TYR A 123 -4.29 6.51 -8.14
CA TYR A 123 -2.83 6.45 -8.30
C TYR A 123 -2.16 5.48 -7.32
N VAL A 124 -2.62 5.45 -6.06
CA VAL A 124 -2.12 4.49 -5.05
C VAL A 124 -2.46 3.05 -5.46
N ARG A 125 -3.69 2.79 -5.91
CA ARG A 125 -4.16 1.49 -6.43
C ARG A 125 -3.36 1.03 -7.65
N ALA A 126 -2.85 1.96 -8.45
CA ALA A 126 -2.00 1.68 -9.60
C ALA A 126 -0.50 1.66 -9.27
N GLY A 127 -0.10 1.78 -7.99
CA GLY A 127 1.32 1.84 -7.59
C GLY A 127 2.08 3.11 -8.01
N ARG A 128 1.38 4.11 -8.57
CA ARG A 128 1.97 5.34 -9.16
C ARG A 128 2.09 6.46 -8.11
N LEU A 129 2.83 6.18 -7.04
CA LEU A 129 2.97 7.10 -5.90
C LEU A 129 3.63 8.44 -6.27
N GLU A 130 4.63 8.45 -7.16
CA GLU A 130 5.29 9.69 -7.60
C GLU A 130 4.31 10.65 -8.28
N GLU A 131 3.43 10.11 -9.11
CA GLU A 131 2.42 10.92 -9.81
C GLU A 131 1.34 11.42 -8.85
N ALA A 132 0.98 10.62 -7.83
CA ALA A 132 0.10 11.08 -6.76
C ALA A 132 0.71 12.28 -6.01
N ILE A 133 2.02 12.21 -5.71
CA ILE A 133 2.76 13.29 -5.03
C ILE A 133 2.80 14.54 -5.91
N ASP A 134 3.10 14.40 -7.20
CA ASP A 134 3.11 15.52 -8.13
C ASP A 134 1.72 16.13 -8.33
N LEU A 135 0.67 15.31 -8.35
CA LEU A 135 -0.71 15.78 -8.40
C LEU A 135 -1.04 16.62 -7.16
N CYS A 136 -0.64 16.19 -5.97
CA CYS A 136 -0.81 16.97 -4.74
C CYS A 136 -0.10 18.33 -4.81
N ARG A 137 1.11 18.39 -5.38
CA ARG A 137 1.84 19.65 -5.58
C ARG A 137 1.12 20.57 -6.56
N LYS A 138 0.66 20.03 -7.70
CA LYS A 138 -0.12 20.77 -8.71
C LYS A 138 -1.47 21.26 -8.15
N ALA A 139 -2.05 20.53 -7.21
CA ALA A 139 -3.26 20.92 -6.50
C ALA A 139 -3.02 21.90 -5.34
N HIS A 140 -1.80 22.40 -5.15
CA HIS A 140 -1.40 23.29 -4.05
C HIS A 140 -1.58 22.69 -2.65
N GLN A 141 -1.37 21.38 -2.51
CA GLN A 141 -1.45 20.64 -1.25
C GLN A 141 -0.14 19.90 -0.94
N PRO A 142 0.96 20.65 -0.69
CA PRO A 142 2.26 20.04 -0.39
C PRO A 142 2.24 19.20 0.90
N TRP A 143 1.32 19.49 1.83
CA TRP A 143 1.12 18.70 3.04
C TRP A 143 0.61 17.30 2.74
N ARG A 144 -0.30 17.13 1.77
CA ARG A 144 -0.82 15.82 1.36
C ARG A 144 0.24 15.02 0.63
N ALA A 145 1.03 15.69 -0.23
CA ALA A 145 2.23 15.12 -0.82
C ALA A 145 3.20 14.60 0.25
N ALA A 146 3.41 15.35 1.34
CA ALA A 146 4.25 14.90 2.45
C ALA A 146 3.67 13.66 3.16
N SER A 147 2.36 13.61 3.38
CA SER A 147 1.68 12.45 3.95
C SER A 147 1.86 11.20 3.08
N ILE A 148 1.69 11.30 1.75
CA ILE A 148 1.88 10.18 0.83
C ILE A 148 3.35 9.73 0.81
N ARG A 149 4.32 10.66 0.79
CA ARG A 149 5.76 10.32 0.82
C ARG A 149 6.19 9.56 2.06
N GLY A 150 5.43 9.67 3.16
CA GLY A 150 5.70 8.94 4.40
C GLY A 150 5.61 7.41 4.27
N SER A 151 5.02 6.90 3.18
CA SER A 151 4.96 5.45 2.90
C SER A 151 6.31 4.83 2.54
N ARG A 152 7.25 5.65 2.04
CA ARG A 152 8.58 5.18 1.63
C ARG A 152 9.39 4.72 2.83
N LEU A 153 9.94 3.52 2.73
CA LEU A 153 10.90 2.99 3.69
C LEU A 153 12.15 3.86 3.75
N PHE A 154 12.79 3.92 4.91
CA PHE A 154 14.02 4.67 5.08
C PHE A 154 15.15 3.99 4.33
N GLN A 155 15.83 4.74 3.47
CA GLN A 155 16.95 4.28 2.67
C GLN A 155 18.15 5.20 2.85
N TRP A 156 19.33 4.61 3.04
CA TRP A 156 20.57 5.36 3.09
C TRP A 156 21.74 4.47 2.68
N ARG A 157 22.17 4.60 1.41
CA ARG A 157 23.17 3.73 0.79
C ARG A 157 24.50 3.70 1.54
N VAL A 158 24.94 4.83 2.10
CA VAL A 158 26.21 4.97 2.84
C VAL A 158 26.32 4.00 4.03
N ILE A 159 25.20 3.64 4.65
CA ILE A 159 25.17 2.74 5.82
C ILE A 159 24.47 1.41 5.53
N SER A 160 24.02 1.19 4.30
CA SER A 160 23.51 -0.11 3.84
C SER A 160 24.69 -1.03 3.57
N ALA A 161 24.61 -2.28 4.03
CA ALA A 161 25.59 -3.34 3.73
C ALA A 161 25.47 -3.87 2.28
N GLU A 162 24.73 -3.18 1.41
CA GLU A 162 24.52 -3.58 0.03
C GLU A 162 25.83 -3.43 -0.76
N ILE A 163 26.20 -4.48 -1.49
CA ILE A 163 27.29 -4.42 -2.46
C ILE A 163 26.83 -3.47 -3.57
N PRO A 164 27.60 -2.42 -3.93
CA PRO A 164 27.23 -1.53 -5.01
C PRO A 164 26.98 -2.33 -6.29
N ASP A 165 25.79 -2.18 -6.87
CA ASP A 165 25.53 -2.70 -8.20
C ASP A 165 26.37 -1.88 -9.19
N ASP A 166 27.31 -2.54 -9.89
CA ASP A 166 28.34 -1.92 -10.75
C ASP A 166 27.73 -1.09 -11.91
N ASP A 167 26.42 -1.24 -12.14
CA ASP A 167 25.64 -0.57 -13.19
C ASP A 167 25.05 0.80 -12.78
N VAL A 168 25.13 1.21 -11.50
CA VAL A 168 24.68 2.55 -11.09
C VAL A 168 25.85 3.53 -11.18
N ARG A 169 25.95 4.25 -12.30
CA ARG A 169 26.91 5.36 -12.46
C ARG A 169 26.77 6.33 -11.28
N ASP A 170 27.80 6.38 -10.43
CA ASP A 170 27.98 7.34 -9.34
C ASP A 170 27.72 8.76 -9.84
N GLY A 171 26.52 9.25 -9.56
CA GLY A 171 26.22 10.67 -9.44
C GLY A 171 26.27 11.03 -7.95
N ASP A 172 26.54 12.30 -7.67
CA ASP A 172 26.66 13.01 -6.37
C ASP A 172 25.46 12.82 -5.38
N ASP A 173 24.50 11.95 -5.70
CA ASP A 173 23.27 11.66 -4.94
C ASP A 173 23.37 10.40 -4.06
N SER A 174 24.47 9.63 -4.07
CA SER A 174 24.65 8.42 -3.24
C SER A 174 24.62 8.72 -1.74
N ASP A 175 24.97 9.95 -1.36
CA ASP A 175 25.13 10.38 0.04
C ASP A 175 23.83 10.89 0.67
N VAL A 176 22.76 11.07 -0.12
CA VAL A 176 21.49 11.63 0.34
C VAL A 176 20.56 10.50 0.81
N TRP A 177 20.27 10.47 2.11
CA TRP A 177 19.25 9.57 2.65
C TRP A 177 17.85 9.98 2.17
N SER A 178 16.95 9.00 2.06
CA SER A 178 15.55 9.24 1.65
C SER A 178 14.56 8.37 2.43
N GLY A 179 13.27 8.65 2.26
CA GLY A 179 12.18 7.90 2.91
C GLY A 179 11.92 8.32 4.36
N ASN A 180 11.15 7.50 5.07
CA ASN A 180 10.63 7.81 6.40
C ASN A 180 11.29 6.95 7.48
N LYS A 181 12.07 7.60 8.36
CA LYS A 181 12.71 6.96 9.52
C LYS A 181 11.71 6.41 10.53
N GLN A 182 10.55 7.03 10.66
CA GLN A 182 9.50 6.66 11.62
C GLN A 182 8.27 6.11 10.88
N ARG A 183 8.48 5.12 10.00
CA ARG A 183 7.40 4.55 9.18
C ARG A 183 6.32 3.90 10.04
N LYS A 184 6.67 3.21 11.13
CA LYS A 184 5.68 2.63 12.07
C LYS A 184 4.75 3.68 12.69
N LEU A 185 5.29 4.84 13.09
CA LEU A 185 4.47 5.94 13.59
C LEU A 185 3.55 6.48 12.49
N TRP A 186 4.09 6.71 11.29
CA TRP A 186 3.31 7.14 10.13
C TRP A 186 2.18 6.15 9.80
N LYS A 187 2.46 4.85 9.75
CA LYS A 187 1.49 3.78 9.51
C LYS A 187 0.38 3.83 10.55
N THR A 188 0.74 3.95 11.82
CA THR A 188 -0.23 4.06 12.93
C THR A 188 -1.11 5.30 12.77
N SER A 189 -0.54 6.45 12.36
CA SER A 189 -1.29 7.66 12.08
C SER A 189 -2.24 7.51 10.89
N CYS A 190 -1.82 6.85 9.81
CA CYS A 190 -2.68 6.57 8.66
C CYS A 190 -3.84 5.62 9.03
N ILE A 191 -3.57 4.56 9.81
CA ILE A 191 -4.60 3.67 10.33
C ILE A 191 -5.62 4.45 11.17
N ARG A 192 -5.16 5.30 12.09
CA ARG A 192 -6.05 6.15 12.89
C ARG A 192 -6.89 7.08 12.03
N ALA A 193 -6.29 7.71 11.01
CA ALA A 193 -7.03 8.54 10.06
C ALA A 193 -8.10 7.74 9.32
N ALA A 194 -7.77 6.56 8.78
CA ALA A 194 -8.73 5.69 8.11
C ALA A 194 -9.92 5.28 9.02
N LEU A 195 -9.68 5.09 10.31
CA LEU A 195 -10.70 4.71 11.28
C LEU A 195 -11.47 5.89 11.89
N THR A 196 -11.07 7.14 11.62
CA THR A 196 -11.73 8.32 12.18
C THR A 196 -13.04 8.60 11.44
N ALA A 197 -14.18 8.43 12.12
CA ALA A 197 -15.51 8.61 11.53
C ALA A 197 -15.83 10.07 11.11
N ASN A 198 -15.14 11.05 11.69
CA ASN A 198 -15.30 12.46 11.34
C ASN A 198 -14.62 12.82 10.01
N LEU A 199 -13.75 11.95 9.48
CA LEU A 199 -13.15 12.16 8.17
C LEU A 199 -14.09 11.63 7.07
N PRO A 200 -14.14 12.29 5.91
CA PRO A 200 -14.96 11.82 4.81
C PRO A 200 -14.41 10.50 4.25
N ASP A 201 -15.29 9.65 3.73
CA ASP A 201 -14.94 8.28 3.32
C ASP A 201 -13.81 8.23 2.28
N HIS A 202 -13.73 9.18 1.35
CA HIS A 202 -12.66 9.22 0.35
C HIS A 202 -11.27 9.43 0.98
N GLU A 203 -11.15 10.27 2.01
CA GLU A 203 -9.90 10.45 2.77
C GLU A 203 -9.57 9.18 3.56
N ARG A 204 -10.58 8.60 4.21
CA ARG A 204 -10.41 7.36 4.98
C ARG A 204 -9.91 6.21 4.10
N ILE A 205 -10.48 6.08 2.90
CA ILE A 205 -10.06 5.11 1.88
C ILE A 205 -8.62 5.38 1.44
N LEU A 206 -8.24 6.63 1.16
CA LEU A 206 -6.87 6.95 0.76
C LEU A 206 -5.85 6.52 1.83
N TYR A 207 -6.10 6.82 3.11
CA TYR A 207 -5.20 6.41 4.18
C TYR A 207 -5.21 4.89 4.43
N ALA A 208 -6.36 4.22 4.24
CA ALA A 208 -6.44 2.76 4.29
C ALA A 208 -5.63 2.10 3.16
N ALA A 209 -5.60 2.72 1.97
CA ALA A 209 -4.83 2.25 0.83
C ALA A 209 -3.32 2.50 0.98
N LEU A 210 -2.92 3.61 1.61
CA LEU A 210 -1.50 3.92 1.87
C LEU A 210 -0.90 3.03 2.96
N ALA A 211 -1.69 2.67 3.97
CA ALA A 211 -1.30 1.84 5.10
C ALA A 211 -2.31 0.70 5.30
N PRO A 212 -2.33 -0.29 4.38
CA PRO A 212 -3.26 -1.40 4.45
C PRO A 212 -3.00 -2.22 5.72
N SER A 213 -4.06 -2.54 6.45
CA SER A 213 -4.00 -3.39 7.64
C SER A 213 -5.31 -4.14 7.82
N PRO A 214 -5.34 -5.22 8.62
CA PRO A 214 -6.58 -5.91 8.94
C PRO A 214 -7.64 -4.98 9.53
N GLN A 215 -7.21 -3.99 10.32
CA GLN A 215 -8.08 -3.00 10.97
C GLN A 215 -8.74 -2.06 9.96
N THR A 216 -8.03 -1.68 8.90
CA THR A 216 -8.54 -0.78 7.86
C THR A 216 -9.23 -1.52 6.71
N SER A 217 -9.23 -2.86 6.72
CA SER A 217 -9.81 -3.71 5.67
C SER A 217 -11.25 -3.34 5.32
N ALA A 218 -12.10 -3.11 6.32
CA ALA A 218 -13.50 -2.73 6.10
C ALA A 218 -13.63 -1.40 5.35
N VAL A 219 -12.77 -0.42 5.67
CA VAL A 219 -12.75 0.90 5.02
C VAL A 219 -12.22 0.77 3.59
N LEU A 220 -11.14 0.00 3.40
CA LEU A 220 -10.56 -0.21 2.08
C LEU A 220 -11.54 -0.91 1.13
N LYS A 221 -12.28 -1.92 1.63
CA LYS A 221 -13.31 -2.64 0.89
C LYS A 221 -14.48 -1.77 0.42
N MET A 222 -14.71 -0.60 1.02
CA MET A 222 -15.72 0.36 0.54
C MET A 222 -15.41 0.91 -0.86
N ALA A 223 -14.13 0.89 -1.26
CA ALA A 223 -13.67 1.37 -2.56
C ALA A 223 -13.55 0.26 -3.61
N CYS A 224 -13.53 -1.01 -3.20
CA CYS A 224 -13.41 -2.13 -4.12
C CYS A 224 -14.69 -2.32 -4.93
N ARG A 225 -14.57 -2.30 -6.27
CA ARG A 225 -15.72 -2.50 -7.18
C ARG A 225 -15.59 -3.76 -8.00
N THR A 226 -14.36 -4.07 -8.40
CA THR A 226 -14.00 -5.21 -9.25
C THR A 226 -13.39 -6.35 -8.43
N TRP A 227 -13.27 -7.54 -9.03
CA TRP A 227 -12.60 -8.68 -8.39
C TRP A 227 -11.12 -8.36 -8.12
N GLU A 228 -10.46 -7.69 -9.06
CA GLU A 228 -9.07 -7.26 -8.98
C GLU A 228 -8.83 -6.26 -7.86
N ASP A 229 -9.80 -5.38 -7.57
CA ASP A 229 -9.71 -4.47 -6.41
C ASP A 229 -9.75 -5.23 -5.09
N HIS A 230 -10.60 -6.25 -4.99
CA HIS A 230 -10.69 -7.07 -3.79
C HIS A 230 -9.42 -7.91 -3.60
N LEU A 231 -8.91 -8.51 -4.67
CA LEU A 231 -7.64 -9.24 -4.67
C LEU A 231 -6.49 -8.32 -4.25
N TRP A 232 -6.38 -7.13 -4.87
CA TRP A 232 -5.35 -6.15 -4.54
C TRP A 232 -5.42 -5.72 -3.07
N ALA A 233 -6.62 -5.46 -2.53
CA ALA A 233 -6.80 -5.06 -1.15
C ALA A 233 -6.35 -6.16 -0.17
N GLN A 234 -6.72 -7.42 -0.42
CA GLN A 234 -6.32 -8.54 0.43
C GLN A 234 -4.80 -8.77 0.38
N ILE A 235 -4.21 -8.84 -0.82
CA ILE A 235 -2.77 -9.04 -1.00
C ILE A 235 -1.98 -7.89 -0.37
N SER A 236 -2.43 -6.65 -0.56
CA SER A 236 -1.75 -5.48 0.02
C SER A 236 -1.74 -5.53 1.54
N ILE A 237 -2.83 -5.97 2.17
CA ILE A 237 -2.90 -6.17 3.63
C ILE A 237 -1.95 -7.30 4.06
N MET A 238 -1.98 -8.45 3.39
CA MET A 238 -1.14 -9.60 3.76
C MET A 238 0.36 -9.29 3.65
N CYS A 239 0.78 -8.63 2.55
CA CYS A 239 2.17 -8.21 2.36
C CYS A 239 2.62 -7.24 3.47
N GLU A 240 1.82 -6.21 3.73
CA GLU A 240 2.15 -5.15 4.68
C GLU A 240 2.10 -5.64 6.15
N GLU A 241 1.24 -6.61 6.46
CA GLU A 241 1.18 -7.26 7.77
C GLU A 241 2.37 -8.20 7.99
N LYS A 242 2.69 -9.06 7.01
CA LYS A 242 3.86 -9.95 7.08
C LYS A 242 5.15 -9.14 7.26
N GLU A 243 5.36 -8.09 6.45
CA GLU A 243 6.54 -7.22 6.58
C GLU A 243 6.61 -6.56 7.97
N SER A 244 5.50 -6.05 8.49
CA SER A 244 5.47 -5.42 9.82
C SER A 244 5.69 -6.41 10.96
N MET A 245 5.16 -7.62 10.82
CA MET A 245 5.33 -8.70 11.77
C MET A 245 6.81 -9.12 11.85
N GLU A 246 7.43 -9.39 10.71
CA GLU A 246 8.85 -9.77 10.64
C GLU A 246 9.75 -8.64 11.17
N MET A 247 9.49 -7.39 10.77
CA MET A 247 10.22 -6.23 11.32
C MET A 247 10.09 -6.09 12.84
N ALA A 248 8.92 -6.42 13.41
CA ALA A 248 8.70 -6.42 14.86
C ALA A 248 9.41 -7.59 15.56
N LYS A 249 9.46 -8.77 14.92
CA LYS A 249 10.15 -9.96 15.44
C LYS A 249 11.66 -9.75 15.59
N LEU A 250 12.26 -8.96 14.70
CA LEU A 250 13.68 -8.60 14.77
C LEU A 250 14.06 -7.83 16.06
N GLY A 251 13.08 -7.38 16.86
CA GLY A 251 13.31 -6.49 18.02
C GLY A 251 13.42 -5.02 17.62
N GLY A 252 13.45 -4.74 16.31
CA GLY A 252 13.63 -3.42 15.72
C GLY A 252 15.12 -3.01 15.67
N GLY A 253 15.52 -2.41 14.55
CA GLY A 253 16.81 -1.70 14.49
C GLY A 253 16.74 -0.35 15.21
N PHE A 254 17.86 0.38 15.23
CA PHE A 254 17.93 1.72 15.80
C PHE A 254 16.82 2.66 15.28
N TRP A 255 16.42 2.53 14.01
CA TRP A 255 15.44 3.41 13.38
C TRP A 255 13.99 3.18 13.86
N GLU A 256 13.65 1.97 14.30
CA GLU A 256 12.30 1.62 14.76
C GLU A 256 12.18 1.67 16.29
N GLY A 257 13.18 1.17 17.01
CA GLY A 257 13.15 1.04 18.48
C GLY A 257 14.13 1.96 19.23
N GLY A 258 14.92 2.76 18.53
CA GLY A 258 15.92 3.64 19.14
C GLY A 258 17.03 2.88 19.84
N LEU A 259 17.67 3.52 20.82
CA LEU A 259 18.78 2.93 21.58
C LEU A 259 18.34 1.69 22.39
N ALA A 260 17.12 1.68 22.92
CA ALA A 260 16.61 0.57 23.70
C ALA A 260 16.59 -0.74 22.90
N ALA A 261 16.15 -0.71 21.64
CA ALA A 261 16.15 -1.90 20.79
C ALA A 261 17.57 -2.37 20.44
N VAL A 262 18.53 -1.44 20.29
CA VAL A 262 19.94 -1.80 20.08
C VAL A 262 20.53 -2.47 21.33
N GLU A 263 20.14 -2.03 22.52
CA GLU A 263 20.58 -2.61 23.80
C GLU A 263 19.94 -3.97 24.08
N GLU A 264 18.66 -4.16 23.73
CA GLU A 264 17.94 -5.44 23.82
C GLU A 264 18.49 -6.48 22.83
N GLY A 265 19.01 -6.02 21.68
CA GLY A 265 19.62 -6.85 20.66
C GLY A 265 18.61 -7.57 19.76
N VAL A 266 19.13 -8.30 18.77
CA VAL A 266 18.29 -9.05 17.83
C VAL A 266 17.71 -10.27 18.54
N ARG A 267 16.39 -10.45 18.45
CA ARG A 267 15.72 -11.62 19.03
C ARG A 267 16.08 -12.88 18.26
N GLU A 268 16.57 -13.87 18.98
CA GLU A 268 16.80 -15.22 18.47
C GLU A 268 15.47 -15.97 18.39
N ILE A 269 15.22 -16.61 17.25
CA ILE A 269 14.10 -17.50 17.00
C ILE A 269 14.69 -18.78 16.43
N THR A 270 14.17 -19.93 16.82
CA THR A 270 14.65 -21.21 16.29
C THR A 270 14.14 -21.41 14.87
N GLN A 271 14.88 -22.17 14.04
CA GLN A 271 14.42 -22.48 12.68
C GLN A 271 13.06 -23.20 12.69
N GLU A 272 12.83 -24.07 13.68
CA GLU A 272 11.55 -24.79 13.83
C GLU A 272 10.38 -23.81 14.06
N GLU A 273 10.56 -22.80 14.93
CA GLU A 273 9.54 -21.75 15.13
C GLU A 273 9.30 -20.91 13.87
N GLU A 274 10.36 -20.60 13.11
CA GLU A 274 10.22 -19.86 11.85
C GLU A 274 9.45 -20.66 10.79
N ASP A 275 9.76 -21.95 10.65
CA ASP A 275 9.10 -22.83 9.70
C ASP A 275 7.62 -23.01 10.07
N GLU A 276 7.30 -23.21 11.36
CA GLU A 276 5.91 -23.33 11.85
C GLU A 276 5.09 -22.04 11.60
N GLU A 277 5.70 -20.87 11.81
CA GLU A 277 5.06 -19.58 11.56
C GLU A 277 4.84 -19.32 10.06
N GLU A 278 5.80 -19.70 9.21
CA GLU A 278 5.66 -19.60 7.75
C GLU A 278 4.52 -20.52 7.29
N GLU A 279 4.50 -21.79 7.68
CA GLU A 279 3.40 -22.71 7.36
C GLU A 279 2.03 -22.21 7.85
N ALA A 280 1.98 -21.58 9.03
CA ALA A 280 0.75 -20.98 9.53
C ALA A 280 0.29 -19.79 8.67
N TRP A 281 1.23 -18.95 8.25
CA TRP A 281 0.95 -17.82 7.39
C TRP A 281 0.54 -18.26 5.98
N GLU A 282 1.18 -19.28 5.40
CA GLU A 282 0.78 -19.86 4.12
C GLU A 282 -0.69 -20.34 4.15
N ARG A 283 -1.08 -21.02 5.23
CA ARG A 283 -2.48 -21.46 5.42
C ARG A 283 -3.44 -20.27 5.50
N GLU A 284 -3.09 -19.21 6.22
CA GLU A 284 -3.90 -17.99 6.31
C GLU A 284 -4.06 -17.31 4.94
N VAL A 285 -2.97 -17.21 4.16
CA VAL A 285 -2.97 -16.64 2.81
C VAL A 285 -3.90 -17.45 1.91
N VAL A 286 -3.77 -18.78 1.91
CA VAL A 286 -4.62 -19.67 1.11
C VAL A 286 -6.09 -19.50 1.49
N GLU A 287 -6.43 -19.53 2.78
CA GLU A 287 -7.81 -19.35 3.25
C GLU A 287 -8.38 -17.99 2.85
N THR A 288 -7.59 -16.93 3.03
CA THR A 288 -8.00 -15.56 2.70
C THR A 288 -8.25 -15.40 1.20
N LEU A 289 -7.34 -15.89 0.36
CA LEU A 289 -7.50 -15.82 -1.09
C LEU A 289 -8.60 -16.75 -1.61
N ASP A 290 -8.82 -17.91 -0.98
CA ASP A 290 -9.92 -18.81 -1.33
C ASP A 290 -11.28 -18.15 -1.09
N SER A 291 -11.39 -17.27 -0.09
CA SER A 291 -12.61 -16.49 0.16
C SER A 291 -13.02 -15.59 -1.02
N LEU A 292 -12.09 -15.25 -1.92
CA LEU A 292 -12.40 -14.48 -3.13
C LEU A 292 -13.30 -15.23 -4.12
N LYS A 293 -13.44 -16.56 -3.99
CA LYS A 293 -14.37 -17.35 -4.80
C LYS A 293 -15.84 -16.97 -4.56
N ALA A 294 -16.16 -16.43 -3.39
CA ALA A 294 -17.54 -16.12 -2.99
C ALA A 294 -17.81 -14.61 -2.81
N ILE A 295 -16.86 -13.75 -3.20
CA ILE A 295 -16.97 -12.32 -2.94
C ILE A 295 -18.00 -11.64 -3.88
N PRO A 296 -18.93 -10.82 -3.35
CA PRO A 296 -19.85 -10.07 -4.19
C PRO A 296 -19.10 -8.95 -4.91
N ILE A 297 -19.24 -8.90 -6.23
CA ILE A 297 -18.59 -7.90 -7.10
C ILE A 297 -19.64 -6.89 -7.58
N THR A 298 -19.27 -5.62 -7.63
CA THR A 298 -20.17 -4.54 -8.06
C THR A 298 -20.07 -4.31 -9.58
N GLU A 299 -18.85 -4.36 -10.11
CA GLU A 299 -18.54 -4.01 -11.49
C GLU A 299 -17.67 -5.11 -12.12
N GLY A 300 -18.04 -5.54 -13.33
CA GLY A 300 -17.27 -6.52 -14.09
C GLY A 300 -17.61 -7.99 -13.77
N PRO A 301 -16.84 -8.94 -14.34
CA PRO A 301 -17.09 -10.36 -14.18
C PRO A 301 -16.76 -10.87 -12.78
N GLY A 302 -17.55 -11.86 -12.34
CA GLY A 302 -17.43 -12.53 -11.04
C GLY A 302 -16.16 -13.38 -10.87
N ALA A 303 -15.98 -13.99 -9.70
CA ALA A 303 -14.95 -15.02 -9.50
C ALA A 303 -15.20 -16.28 -10.36
N ASP A 304 -16.45 -16.51 -10.76
CA ASP A 304 -16.92 -17.61 -11.61
C ASP A 304 -16.36 -17.50 -13.05
N HIS A 305 -15.86 -16.33 -13.43
CA HIS A 305 -15.31 -16.09 -14.75
C HIS A 305 -14.05 -16.93 -14.98
N ALA A 306 -13.93 -17.55 -16.15
CA ALA A 306 -12.84 -18.48 -16.44
C ALA A 306 -11.44 -17.89 -16.21
N PHE A 307 -11.24 -16.60 -16.52
CA PHE A 307 -9.96 -15.93 -16.25
C PHE A 307 -9.70 -15.73 -14.75
N HIS A 308 -10.66 -15.23 -13.97
CA HIS A 308 -10.48 -15.03 -12.52
C HIS A 308 -10.29 -16.35 -11.79
N PHE A 309 -11.06 -17.38 -12.19
CA PHE A 309 -10.88 -18.74 -11.72
C PHE A 309 -9.46 -19.25 -11.98
N SER A 310 -8.97 -19.10 -13.22
CA SER A 310 -7.61 -19.55 -13.59
C SER A 310 -6.53 -18.74 -12.87
N GLN A 311 -6.66 -17.42 -12.80
CA GLN A 311 -5.74 -16.53 -12.09
C GLN A 311 -5.64 -16.91 -10.62
N LEU A 312 -6.75 -17.12 -9.93
CA LEU A 312 -6.74 -17.51 -8.51
C LEU A 312 -6.04 -18.86 -8.29
N HIS A 313 -6.28 -19.85 -9.15
CA HIS A 313 -5.60 -21.15 -9.04
C HIS A 313 -4.10 -21.04 -9.35
N ILE A 314 -3.69 -20.15 -10.26
CA ILE A 314 -2.27 -19.89 -10.52
C ILE A 314 -1.63 -19.23 -9.30
N ILE A 315 -2.27 -18.21 -8.72
CA ILE A 315 -1.78 -17.51 -7.52
C ILE A 315 -1.64 -18.46 -6.33
N LEU A 316 -2.59 -19.40 -6.17
CA LEU A 316 -2.55 -20.42 -5.11
C LEU A 316 -1.64 -21.62 -5.42
N ASN A 317 -0.92 -21.59 -6.55
CA ASN A 317 -0.12 -22.72 -7.05
C ASN A 317 -0.89 -24.05 -7.19
N GLN A 318 -2.19 -23.97 -7.47
CA GLN A 318 -3.12 -25.10 -7.68
C GLN A 318 -3.33 -25.39 -9.18
N THR A 319 -2.25 -25.34 -9.96
CA THR A 319 -2.31 -25.44 -11.43
C THR A 319 -2.68 -26.84 -11.91
N ASP A 320 -2.27 -27.89 -11.20
CA ASP A 320 -2.66 -29.27 -11.53
C ASP A 320 -4.17 -29.47 -11.41
N GLY A 321 -4.77 -29.03 -10.30
CA GLY A 321 -6.22 -29.10 -10.08
C GLY A 321 -7.02 -28.27 -11.09
N LEU A 322 -6.47 -27.12 -11.51
CA LEU A 322 -7.01 -26.32 -12.60
C LEU A 322 -7.05 -27.14 -13.91
N LEU A 323 -5.92 -27.71 -14.32
CA LEU A 323 -5.81 -28.48 -15.57
C LEU A 323 -6.71 -29.72 -15.56
N GLU A 324 -6.79 -30.44 -14.44
CA GLU A 324 -7.69 -31.59 -14.29
C GLU A 324 -9.15 -31.19 -14.42
N THR A 325 -9.55 -30.08 -13.78
CA THR A 325 -10.92 -29.54 -13.87
C THR A 325 -11.27 -29.16 -15.30
N PHE A 326 -10.36 -28.49 -16.01
CA PHE A 326 -10.55 -28.13 -17.42
C PHE A 326 -10.63 -29.37 -18.32
N ALA A 327 -9.75 -30.36 -18.12
CA ALA A 327 -9.76 -31.61 -18.87
C ALA A 327 -11.07 -32.40 -18.65
N ALA A 328 -11.58 -32.46 -17.41
CA ALA A 328 -12.87 -33.06 -17.10
C ALA A 328 -14.01 -32.35 -17.82
N ARG A 329 -14.08 -31.02 -17.71
CA ARG A 329 -15.12 -30.21 -18.36
C ARG A 329 -15.11 -30.31 -19.89
N LEU A 330 -13.95 -30.44 -20.51
CA LEU A 330 -13.79 -30.69 -21.95
C LEU A 330 -14.33 -32.07 -22.35
N ARG A 331 -14.03 -33.12 -21.57
CA ARG A 331 -14.59 -34.48 -21.80
C ARG A 331 -16.11 -34.49 -21.66
N ASP A 332 -16.64 -33.73 -20.72
CA ASP A 332 -18.08 -33.66 -20.42
C ASP A 332 -18.84 -32.74 -21.41
N GLY A 333 -18.15 -32.08 -22.34
CA GLY A 333 -18.76 -31.23 -23.37
C GLY A 333 -19.34 -29.90 -22.86
N THR A 334 -19.06 -29.52 -21.61
CA THR A 334 -19.64 -28.34 -20.95
C THR A 334 -19.27 -27.00 -21.59
N PHE A 335 -18.14 -26.92 -22.31
CA PHE A 335 -17.71 -25.70 -23.01
C PHE A 335 -18.30 -25.54 -24.43
N LEU A 336 -19.04 -26.54 -24.94
CA LEU A 336 -19.64 -26.49 -26.29
C LEU A 336 -21.00 -25.75 -26.32
N SER A 337 -21.47 -25.23 -25.18
CA SER A 337 -22.82 -24.66 -25.01
C SER A 337 -22.87 -23.13 -24.87
N SER A 338 -21.83 -22.37 -25.23
CA SER A 338 -21.99 -20.93 -25.46
C SER A 338 -21.99 -20.66 -26.96
N SER A 339 -23.16 -20.86 -27.55
CA SER A 339 -23.52 -20.31 -28.85
C SER A 339 -23.13 -18.83 -28.88
N HIS A 340 -22.48 -18.41 -29.96
CA HIS A 340 -22.53 -17.03 -30.41
C HIS A 340 -24.01 -16.59 -30.50
N GLU A 341 -24.45 -15.72 -29.61
CA GLU A 341 -25.54 -14.76 -29.82
C GLU A 341 -25.16 -13.40 -29.24
#